data_AF-A0A970GRI8-F1
#
_entry.id   AF-A0A970GRI8-F1
#
_cell.length_a   1.000
_cell.length_b   1.000
_cell.length_c   1.000
_cell.angle_alpha   90.00
_cell.angle_beta   90.00
_cell.angle_gamma   90.00
#
_symmetry.space_group_name_H-M   'P 1'
#
loop_
_entity.id
_entity.type
_entity.pdbx_description
1 polymer ?
#
loop_
_entity_poly.entity_id
_entity_poly.type
_entity_poly.pdbx_seq_one_letter_code
_entity_poly.pdbx_strand_id
1 'polypeptide(L)'
;MKQETTERKRGGQCRAGFTLVEMLVVIVIILVLMGLVFKMSRPVIGKQAEAVTIRNLERLKAALEEYYAEYGQYPPVPHYPNIRQWLDPDLPDGAMIQPLCYEYNWDGGMRSDMIGKFGDEKHEYKDGPLFSFGLVSFLVPRRSGTGNIKGWPTIYDHPQWLDYNEGTEDSERDKRACARWAPFLEDITYTGFGGRLIDGDAYTNYFTTIRDGWESPLVYVSPPPHQTYLLFSKGPDKACDLDAPDNRSRPANKDNIYGDVGFVKQ
;
A
#
# COMPACT_ATOMS: atom_id res chain seq x y z
N MET A 1 -3.05 -44.79 -85.18
CA MET A 1 -2.31 -43.65 -84.60
C MET A 1 -2.43 -43.77 -83.08
N LYS A 2 -1.32 -44.05 -82.39
CA LYS A 2 -1.24 -44.19 -80.93
C LYS A 2 -1.07 -42.81 -80.28
N GLN A 3 -1.59 -42.63 -79.05
CA GLN A 3 -0.99 -41.92 -77.90
C GLN A 3 -2.08 -41.80 -76.79
N GLU A 4 -1.99 -42.58 -75.72
CA GLU A 4 -1.27 -42.32 -74.44
C GLU A 4 -2.03 -41.38 -73.48
N THR A 5 -2.64 -41.97 -72.45
CA THR A 5 -3.22 -41.25 -71.31
C THR A 5 -2.51 -41.71 -70.04
N THR A 6 -1.80 -40.79 -69.40
CA THR A 6 -0.96 -41.00 -68.23
C THR A 6 -1.79 -41.21 -66.95
N GLU A 7 -1.68 -42.37 -66.29
CA GLU A 7 -2.27 -42.60 -64.96
C GLU A 7 -1.41 -41.97 -63.85
N ARG A 8 -2.01 -41.08 -63.05
CA ARG A 8 -1.43 -40.52 -61.81
C ARG A 8 -1.61 -41.52 -60.65
N LYS A 9 -0.51 -42.09 -60.13
CA LYS A 9 -0.49 -42.74 -58.81
C LYS A 9 -0.64 -41.70 -57.69
N ARG A 10 -1.77 -41.73 -56.97
CA ARG A 10 -1.92 -41.06 -55.67
C ARG A 10 -1.47 -42.01 -54.58
N GLY A 11 -0.32 -41.73 -53.96
CA GLY A 11 0.12 -42.41 -52.74
C GLY A 11 -0.77 -42.01 -51.56
N GLY A 12 -1.69 -42.88 -51.17
CA GLY A 12 -2.43 -42.74 -49.92
C GLY A 12 -1.51 -43.05 -48.75
N GLN A 13 -1.14 -42.03 -47.97
CA GLN A 13 -0.52 -42.23 -46.66
C GLN A 13 -1.56 -42.84 -45.72
N CYS A 14 -1.31 -44.07 -45.26
CA CYS A 14 -2.06 -44.68 -44.18
C CYS A 14 -1.88 -43.83 -42.92
N ARG A 15 -2.95 -43.20 -42.47
CA ARG A 15 -3.00 -42.55 -41.15
C ARG A 15 -3.04 -43.66 -40.10
N ALA A 16 -1.91 -43.91 -39.43
CA ALA A 16 -1.88 -44.71 -38.21
C ALA A 16 -2.66 -43.94 -37.13
N GLY A 17 -3.79 -44.48 -36.71
CA GLY A 17 -4.57 -43.94 -35.59
C GLY A 17 -3.90 -44.28 -34.28
N PHE A 18 -3.81 -43.32 -33.37
CA PHE A 18 -3.31 -43.50 -32.02
C PHE A 18 -4.14 -44.55 -31.26
N THR A 19 -3.45 -45.39 -30.48
CA THR A 19 -4.13 -46.39 -29.65
C THR A 19 -4.64 -45.77 -28.35
N LEU A 20 -5.73 -46.31 -27.80
CA LEU A 20 -6.27 -45.86 -26.50
C LEU A 20 -5.23 -45.94 -25.38
N VAL A 21 -4.33 -46.93 -25.44
CA VAL A 21 -3.26 -47.13 -24.46
C VAL A 21 -2.25 -45.98 -24.51
N GLU A 22 -1.92 -45.52 -25.72
CA GLU A 22 -0.96 -44.43 -25.93
C GLU A 22 -1.49 -43.10 -25.36
N MET A 23 -2.78 -42.82 -25.56
CA MET A 23 -3.43 -41.66 -24.94
C MET A 23 -3.52 -41.77 -23.41
N LEU A 24 -3.69 -42.98 -22.86
CA LEU A 24 -3.73 -43.19 -21.41
C LEU A 24 -2.37 -42.92 -20.75
N VAL A 25 -1.26 -43.39 -21.35
CA VAL A 25 0.09 -43.13 -20.86
C VAL A 25 0.40 -41.64 -20.86
N VAL A 26 0.01 -40.92 -21.92
CA VAL A 26 0.23 -39.47 -22.02
C VAL A 26 -0.51 -38.71 -20.91
N ILE A 27 -1.76 -39.06 -20.63
CA ILE A 27 -2.52 -38.42 -19.55
C ILE A 27 -1.86 -38.68 -18.19
N VAL A 28 -1.39 -39.92 -17.93
CA VAL A 28 -0.66 -40.25 -16.69
C VAL A 28 0.61 -39.41 -16.55
N ILE A 29 1.39 -39.27 -17.62
CA ILE A 29 2.60 -38.44 -17.61
C ILE A 29 2.26 -36.96 -17.35
N ILE A 30 1.22 -36.41 -17.99
CA ILE A 30 0.77 -35.04 -17.78
C ILE A 30 0.36 -34.83 -16.31
N LEU A 31 -0.42 -35.74 -15.72
CA LEU A 31 -0.86 -35.64 -14.33
C LEU A 31 0.32 -35.69 -13.33
N VAL A 32 1.32 -36.53 -13.58
CA VAL A 32 2.54 -36.60 -12.76
C VAL A 32 3.35 -35.31 -12.87
N LEU A 33 3.56 -34.82 -14.10
CA LEU A 33 4.30 -33.57 -14.33
C LEU A 33 3.59 -32.37 -13.71
N MET A 34 2.25 -32.28 -13.85
CA MET A 34 1.45 -31.25 -13.18
C MET A 34 1.61 -31.33 -11.66
N GLY A 35 1.57 -32.54 -11.08
CA GLY A 35 1.77 -32.74 -9.64
C GLY A 35 3.13 -32.24 -9.11
N LEU A 36 4.20 -32.37 -9.91
CA LEU A 36 5.53 -31.89 -9.55
C LEU A 36 5.65 -30.36 -9.66
N VAL A 37 5.07 -29.76 -10.69
CA VAL A 37 5.09 -28.31 -10.91
C VAL A 37 4.37 -27.56 -9.77
N PHE A 38 3.21 -28.06 -9.30
CA PHE A 38 2.48 -27.44 -8.20
C PHE A 38 3.20 -27.51 -6.84
N LYS A 39 4.08 -28.50 -6.64
CA LYS A 39 4.81 -28.67 -5.37
C LYS A 39 5.96 -27.66 -5.21
N MET A 40 6.46 -27.10 -6.31
CA MET A 40 7.66 -26.24 -6.32
C MET A 40 7.34 -24.73 -6.26
N SER A 41 6.10 -24.32 -6.50
CA SER A 41 5.72 -22.89 -6.62
C SER A 41 5.38 -22.18 -5.31
N ARG A 42 5.13 -22.90 -4.21
CA ARG A 42 4.66 -22.29 -2.94
C ARG A 42 5.76 -21.67 -2.05
N PRO A 43 6.99 -22.22 -1.92
CA PRO A 43 8.00 -21.67 -0.99
C PRO A 43 8.77 -20.44 -1.52
N VAL A 44 8.84 -20.25 -2.83
CA VAL A 44 9.66 -19.18 -3.45
C VAL A 44 9.03 -17.79 -3.26
N ILE A 45 7.69 -17.72 -3.27
CA ILE A 45 6.94 -16.47 -3.10
C ILE A 45 7.18 -15.87 -1.70
N GLY A 46 7.21 -16.70 -0.65
CA GLY A 46 7.39 -16.24 0.73
C GLY A 46 8.74 -15.54 0.97
N LYS A 47 9.84 -16.11 0.46
CA LYS A 47 11.18 -15.52 0.64
C LYS A 47 11.36 -14.21 -0.14
N GLN A 48 10.76 -14.13 -1.34
CA GLN A 48 10.80 -12.89 -2.11
C GLN A 48 9.97 -11.79 -1.43
N ALA A 49 8.78 -12.14 -0.94
CA ALA A 49 7.92 -11.22 -0.21
C ALA A 49 8.60 -10.70 1.07
N GLU A 50 9.25 -11.59 1.83
CA GLU A 50 10.04 -11.23 3.01
C GLU A 50 11.18 -10.25 2.66
N ALA A 51 11.95 -10.52 1.60
CA ALA A 51 13.02 -9.62 1.17
C ALA A 51 12.51 -8.23 0.73
N VAL A 52 11.38 -8.18 0.02
CA VAL A 52 10.71 -6.91 -0.33
C VAL A 52 10.26 -6.16 0.93
N THR A 53 9.71 -6.89 1.90
CA THR A 53 9.21 -6.35 3.18
C THR A 53 10.34 -5.72 3.98
N ILE A 54 11.44 -6.43 4.19
CA ILE A 54 12.61 -5.94 4.94
C ILE A 54 13.16 -4.67 4.29
N ARG A 55 13.34 -4.68 2.96
CA ARG A 55 13.79 -3.51 2.20
C ARG A 55 12.85 -2.32 2.38
N ASN A 56 11.53 -2.52 2.26
CA ASN A 56 10.57 -1.43 2.39
C ASN A 56 10.53 -0.87 3.83
N LEU A 57 10.66 -1.72 4.85
CA LEU A 57 10.77 -1.33 6.26
C LEU A 57 12.02 -0.48 6.52
N GLU A 58 13.19 -0.90 6.03
CA GLU A 58 14.45 -0.17 6.19
C GLU A 58 14.40 1.22 5.54
N ARG A 59 13.80 1.31 4.36
CA ARG A 59 13.62 2.57 3.64
C ARG A 59 12.65 3.51 4.35
N LEU A 60 11.50 3.00 4.79
CA LEU A 60 10.55 3.81 5.56
C LEU A 60 11.17 4.28 6.89
N LYS A 61 11.91 3.40 7.57
CA LYS A 61 12.68 3.78 8.76
C LYS A 61 13.62 4.95 8.46
N ALA A 62 14.42 4.90 7.40
CA ALA A 62 15.31 6.01 7.04
C ALA A 62 14.56 7.33 6.85
N ALA A 63 13.38 7.32 6.24
CA ALA A 63 12.53 8.50 6.13
C ALA A 63 12.02 9.02 7.49
N LEU A 64 11.66 8.12 8.42
CA LEU A 64 11.23 8.47 9.77
C LEU A 64 12.35 9.08 10.61
N GLU A 65 13.58 8.58 10.48
CA GLU A 65 14.75 9.12 11.17
C GLU A 65 15.08 10.54 10.67
N GLU A 66 14.99 10.79 9.37
CA GLU A 66 15.16 12.14 8.81
C GLU A 66 14.03 13.10 9.24
N TYR A 67 12.80 12.60 9.36
CA TYR A 67 11.69 13.36 9.94
C TYR A 67 11.99 13.73 11.40
N TYR A 68 12.44 12.78 12.22
CA TYR A 68 12.83 13.04 13.59
C TYR A 68 13.96 14.06 13.68
N ALA A 69 14.97 13.97 12.82
CA ALA A 69 16.07 14.93 12.75
C ALA A 69 15.60 16.36 12.44
N GLU A 70 14.55 16.52 11.63
CA GLU A 70 13.99 17.83 11.30
C GLU A 70 13.07 18.37 12.39
N TYR A 71 12.15 17.55 12.93
CA TYR A 71 11.05 18.01 13.79
C TYR A 71 11.20 17.64 15.28
N GLY A 72 12.20 16.86 15.67
CA GLY A 72 12.47 16.45 17.05
C GLY A 72 11.50 15.41 17.63
N GLN A 73 10.66 14.82 16.78
CA GLN A 73 9.69 13.77 17.13
C GLN A 73 9.35 12.97 15.89
N TYR A 74 8.83 11.75 16.06
CA TYR A 74 8.26 10.97 14.98
C TYR A 74 6.87 11.50 14.59
N PRO A 75 6.37 11.20 13.38
CA PRO A 75 5.07 11.66 12.93
C PRO A 75 3.94 11.35 13.93
N PRO A 76 3.24 12.37 14.44
CA PRO A 76 2.21 12.20 15.47
C PRO A 76 0.87 11.81 14.84
N VAL A 77 0.80 10.61 14.24
CA VAL A 77 -0.41 10.11 13.59
C VAL A 77 -1.48 9.83 14.66
N PRO A 78 -2.68 10.42 14.60
CA PRO A 78 -3.74 10.08 15.54
C PRO A 78 -4.26 8.66 15.34
N HIS A 79 -4.86 8.07 16.38
CA HIS A 79 -5.56 6.81 16.23
C HIS A 79 -6.94 7.05 15.60
N TYR A 80 -7.28 6.22 14.63
CA TYR A 80 -8.53 6.28 13.89
C TYR A 80 -9.18 4.90 13.81
N PRO A 81 -10.52 4.80 13.82
CA PRO A 81 -11.18 3.54 13.56
C PRO A 81 -10.92 3.07 12.13
N ASN A 82 -10.64 1.78 11.94
CA ASN A 82 -10.51 1.15 10.64
C ASN A 82 -11.88 1.12 9.94
N ILE A 83 -12.13 2.07 9.03
CA ILE A 83 -13.46 2.28 8.46
C ILE A 83 -13.75 1.25 7.38
N ARG A 84 -14.70 0.34 7.63
CA ARG A 84 -15.14 -0.69 6.66
C ARG A 84 -13.95 -1.42 6.03
N GLN A 85 -12.87 -1.58 6.80
CA GLN A 85 -11.63 -2.25 6.40
C GLN A 85 -10.91 -1.60 5.19
N TRP A 86 -11.23 -0.35 4.87
CA TRP A 86 -10.61 0.37 3.74
C TRP A 86 -9.16 0.78 4.01
N LEU A 87 -8.85 1.09 5.27
CA LEU A 87 -7.53 1.59 5.67
C LEU A 87 -6.53 0.44 5.80
N ASP A 88 -6.99 -0.64 6.43
CA ASP A 88 -6.30 -1.90 6.50
C ASP A 88 -7.30 -3.05 6.32
N PRO A 89 -7.27 -3.77 5.18
CA PRO A 89 -8.22 -4.84 4.89
C PRO A 89 -8.03 -6.08 5.77
N ASP A 90 -6.87 -6.23 6.42
CA ASP A 90 -6.60 -7.41 7.23
C ASP A 90 -6.96 -7.19 8.72
N LEU A 91 -7.39 -5.98 9.09
CA LEU A 91 -7.82 -5.66 10.45
C LEU A 91 -9.35 -5.62 10.59
N PRO A 92 -9.90 -5.83 11.80
CA PRO A 92 -11.35 -5.73 12.03
C PRO A 92 -11.90 -4.34 11.70
N ASP A 93 -13.18 -4.29 11.29
CA ASP A 93 -13.92 -3.02 11.18
C ASP A 93 -14.01 -2.34 12.56
N GLY A 94 -13.72 -1.04 12.61
CA GLY A 94 -13.69 -0.25 13.84
C GLY A 94 -12.44 -0.43 14.70
N ALA A 95 -11.46 -1.25 14.30
CA ALA A 95 -10.18 -1.37 15.02
C ALA A 95 -9.46 -0.01 15.07
N MET A 96 -8.98 0.40 16.25
CA MET A 96 -8.25 1.67 16.37
C MET A 96 -6.82 1.50 15.87
N ILE A 97 -6.44 2.26 14.84
CA ILE A 97 -5.14 2.14 14.17
C ILE A 97 -4.51 3.51 13.96
N GLN A 98 -3.19 3.57 13.83
CA GLN A 98 -2.51 4.70 13.20
C GLN A 98 -2.27 4.34 11.73
N PRO A 99 -3.10 4.85 10.81
CA PRO A 99 -3.13 4.39 9.44
C PRO A 99 -1.85 4.80 8.73
N LEU A 100 -1.34 3.92 7.88
CA LEU A 100 -0.15 4.23 7.09
C LEU A 100 -0.51 5.13 5.91
N CYS A 101 -1.68 4.88 5.31
CA CYS A 101 -2.08 5.51 4.08
C CYS A 101 -2.47 6.97 4.27
N TYR A 102 -2.08 7.77 3.30
CA TYR A 102 -2.65 9.08 3.01
C TYR A 102 -3.94 8.90 2.21
N GLU A 103 -5.04 9.54 2.62
CA GLU A 103 -6.36 9.45 1.97
C GLU A 103 -7.00 10.84 1.80
N TYR A 104 -7.70 11.03 0.67
CA TYR A 104 -8.52 12.21 0.37
C TYR A 104 -9.98 12.07 0.88
N ASN A 105 -10.62 13.16 1.29
CA ASN A 105 -11.98 13.19 1.84
C ASN A 105 -13.08 13.09 0.74
N TRP A 106 -14.04 12.15 0.81
CA TRP A 106 -15.14 12.02 -0.18
C TRP A 106 -16.53 12.17 0.45
N ASP A 107 -17.61 12.22 -0.36
CA ASP A 107 -19.00 12.57 0.03
C ASP A 107 -19.65 11.62 1.07
N GLY A 108 -19.12 10.40 1.24
CA GLY A 108 -19.45 9.51 2.38
C GLY A 108 -18.76 9.90 3.70
N GLY A 109 -17.96 10.96 3.67
CA GLY A 109 -17.16 11.56 4.74
C GLY A 109 -15.90 10.77 5.10
N MET A 110 -14.80 11.49 5.35
CA MET A 110 -14.05 11.23 6.58
C MET A 110 -15.05 11.33 7.73
N ARG A 111 -15.26 10.23 8.45
CA ARG A 111 -16.29 10.17 9.47
C ARG A 111 -16.04 11.22 10.56
N SER A 112 -17.14 11.73 11.10
CA SER A 112 -17.22 12.69 12.19
C SER A 112 -16.47 12.33 13.48
N ASP A 113 -16.15 11.05 13.68
CA ASP A 113 -15.53 10.49 14.88
C ASP A 113 -14.00 10.41 14.82
N MET A 114 -13.38 10.99 13.78
CA MET A 114 -11.94 11.05 13.58
C MET A 114 -11.35 12.22 14.39
N ILE A 115 -11.28 12.05 15.72
CA ILE A 115 -10.87 13.10 16.67
C ILE A 115 -9.34 13.29 16.68
N GLY A 116 -8.89 14.52 16.44
CA GLY A 116 -7.48 14.94 16.52
C GLY A 116 -7.31 16.36 15.97
N LYS A 117 -7.93 17.34 16.65
CA LYS A 117 -8.20 18.70 16.15
C LYS A 117 -6.96 19.48 15.70
N PHE A 118 -7.07 20.12 14.55
CA PHE A 118 -6.98 21.58 14.49
C PHE A 118 -8.38 22.13 14.14
N GLY A 119 -9.15 22.57 15.13
CA GLY A 119 -10.34 23.43 14.93
C GLY A 119 -11.66 22.82 14.42
N ASP A 120 -12.39 22.18 15.34
CA ASP A 120 -13.83 22.37 15.60
C ASP A 120 -14.89 22.24 14.48
N GLU A 121 -15.51 21.04 14.46
CA GLU A 121 -16.94 20.76 14.24
C GLU A 121 -17.70 21.59 13.16
N LYS A 122 -17.84 20.99 11.98
CA LYS A 122 -19.11 20.80 11.26
C LYS A 122 -18.98 19.61 10.30
N HIS A 123 -20.08 18.93 10.00
CA HIS A 123 -20.11 17.65 9.30
C HIS A 123 -20.92 17.75 8.00
N GLU A 124 -20.31 18.38 7.00
CA GLU A 124 -20.58 18.20 5.57
C GLU A 124 -19.23 18.02 4.87
N TYR A 125 -19.16 17.43 3.67
CA TYR A 125 -17.89 17.14 2.95
C TYR A 125 -16.94 18.36 2.83
N LYS A 126 -17.51 19.57 2.91
CA LYS A 126 -16.85 20.88 2.87
C LYS A 126 -16.23 21.35 4.19
N ASP A 127 -16.34 20.58 5.28
CA ASP A 127 -15.91 21.01 6.62
C ASP A 127 -14.75 20.17 7.23
N GLY A 128 -14.28 19.10 6.56
CA GLY A 128 -13.14 18.30 7.02
C GLY A 128 -11.78 18.83 6.51
N PRO A 129 -10.65 18.64 7.22
CA PRO A 129 -9.33 19.04 6.73
C PRO A 129 -8.99 18.38 5.39
N LEU A 130 -8.39 19.16 4.50
CA LEU A 130 -8.09 18.72 3.14
C LEU A 130 -7.02 17.62 3.09
N PHE A 131 -6.12 17.62 4.07
CA PHE A 131 -4.92 16.79 4.13
C PHE A 131 -4.50 16.49 5.57
N SER A 132 -4.90 15.35 6.13
CA SER A 132 -4.51 15.06 7.53
C SER A 132 -4.47 13.60 7.91
N PHE A 133 -4.43 12.68 6.95
CA PHE A 133 -4.66 11.28 7.28
C PHE A 133 -3.43 10.40 7.07
N GLY A 134 -3.05 9.68 8.13
CA GLY A 134 -2.04 8.64 8.13
C GLY A 134 -0.58 9.08 7.98
N LEU A 135 0.33 8.12 8.19
CA LEU A 135 1.78 8.36 8.25
C LEU A 135 2.33 9.04 7.00
N VAL A 136 1.92 8.58 5.82
CA VAL A 136 2.45 9.07 4.54
C VAL A 136 2.16 10.56 4.36
N SER A 137 1.09 11.11 4.95
CA SER A 137 0.76 12.54 4.89
C SER A 137 1.84 13.47 5.47
N PHE A 138 2.67 12.94 6.37
CA PHE A 138 3.80 13.65 6.98
C PHE A 138 5.09 13.52 6.17
N LEU A 139 5.16 12.56 5.26
CA LEU A 139 6.39 12.14 4.58
C LEU A 139 6.41 12.52 3.09
N VAL A 140 5.27 12.79 2.47
CA VAL A 140 5.23 13.22 1.06
C VAL A 140 4.66 14.63 0.94
N PRO A 141 5.11 15.44 -0.03
CA PRO A 141 4.51 16.75 -0.30
C PRO A 141 3.00 16.63 -0.51
N ARG A 142 2.24 17.57 0.07
CA ARG A 142 0.78 17.58 0.03
C ARG A 142 0.23 17.95 -1.35
N ARG A 143 1.08 18.54 -2.21
CA ARG A 143 0.77 18.90 -3.59
C ARG A 143 1.96 18.63 -4.50
N SER A 144 1.73 18.03 -5.67
CA SER A 144 2.71 17.98 -6.76
C SER A 144 2.08 18.41 -8.09
N GLY A 145 1.93 19.72 -8.33
CA GLY A 145 1.49 20.25 -9.64
C GLY A 145 0.33 21.25 -9.58
N THR A 146 -0.13 21.69 -10.75
CA THR A 146 -1.14 22.75 -10.93
C THR A 146 -2.54 22.17 -11.12
N GLY A 147 -3.09 21.52 -10.09
CA GLY A 147 -4.53 21.20 -10.08
C GLY A 147 -5.33 22.48 -9.79
N ASN A 148 -6.30 22.80 -10.65
CA ASN A 148 -7.40 23.69 -10.29
C ASN A 148 -8.27 22.93 -9.27
N ILE A 149 -9.08 23.61 -8.48
CA ILE A 149 -10.18 22.98 -7.74
C ILE A 149 -11.39 23.78 -8.15
N LYS A 150 -12.54 23.17 -8.41
CA LYS A 150 -13.70 23.95 -8.87
C LYS A 150 -14.02 25.09 -7.89
N GLY A 151 -13.91 26.32 -8.40
CA GLY A 151 -14.11 27.55 -7.63
C GLY A 151 -12.85 28.12 -6.96
N TRP A 152 -11.71 27.42 -6.98
CA TRP A 152 -10.46 27.81 -6.32
C TRP A 152 -9.25 27.59 -7.24
N PRO A 153 -8.53 28.66 -7.65
CA PRO A 153 -7.43 28.58 -8.62
C PRO A 153 -6.34 27.58 -8.22
N THR A 154 -6.10 27.44 -6.92
CA THR A 154 -5.21 26.45 -6.34
C THR A 154 -5.78 25.90 -5.05
N ILE A 155 -5.14 24.83 -4.56
CA ILE A 155 -5.44 24.27 -3.25
C ILE A 155 -5.21 25.21 -2.07
N TYR A 156 -4.30 26.16 -2.25
CA TYR A 156 -3.93 27.13 -1.25
C TYR A 156 -4.99 28.21 -1.06
N ASP A 157 -5.89 28.33 -2.04
CA ASP A 157 -7.04 29.22 -1.97
C ASP A 157 -8.24 28.53 -1.29
N HIS A 158 -8.17 27.22 -1.04
CA HIS A 158 -9.26 26.46 -0.44
C HIS A 158 -9.39 26.82 1.06
N PRO A 159 -10.60 27.13 1.59
CA PRO A 159 -10.79 27.49 3.00
C PRO A 159 -10.25 26.44 3.97
N GLN A 160 -10.49 25.15 3.72
CA GLN A 160 -9.92 24.06 4.54
C GLN A 160 -8.39 23.98 4.49
N TRP A 161 -7.71 24.55 3.49
CA TRP A 161 -6.26 24.64 3.53
C TRP A 161 -5.83 25.77 4.48
N LEU A 162 -6.44 26.95 4.32
CA LEU A 162 -6.15 28.14 5.11
C LEU A 162 -6.48 27.97 6.60
N ASP A 163 -7.52 27.22 6.94
CA ASP A 163 -7.93 26.95 8.32
C ASP A 163 -6.92 26.05 9.07
N TYR A 164 -6.11 25.26 8.34
CA TYR A 164 -5.23 24.23 8.89
C TYR A 164 -3.74 24.44 8.59
N ASN A 165 -3.39 25.40 7.72
CA ASN A 165 -2.02 25.65 7.30
C ASN A 165 -1.73 27.15 7.31
N GLU A 166 -0.58 27.52 7.89
CA GLU A 166 -0.08 28.89 7.87
C GLU A 166 0.63 29.18 6.55
N GLY A 167 -0.13 29.38 5.46
CA GLY A 167 0.43 29.89 4.21
C GLY A 167 -0.19 29.30 2.96
N THR A 168 0.22 29.83 1.81
CA THR A 168 -0.27 29.42 0.49
C THR A 168 0.71 28.51 -0.24
N GLU A 169 1.58 27.83 0.50
CA GLU A 169 2.50 26.81 0.00
C GLU A 169 3.05 25.99 1.18
N ASP A 170 3.52 24.77 0.91
CA ASP A 170 4.39 24.07 1.87
C ASP A 170 5.60 24.96 2.17
N SER A 171 6.03 25.03 3.44
CA SER A 171 7.16 25.90 3.80
C SER A 171 8.45 25.44 3.11
N GLU A 172 9.37 26.35 2.81
CA GLU A 172 10.69 25.99 2.26
C GLU A 172 11.44 25.01 3.17
N ARG A 173 11.19 25.06 4.48
CA ARG A 173 11.70 24.06 5.43
C ARG A 173 11.14 22.67 5.13
N ASP A 174 9.82 22.54 5.03
CA ASP A 174 9.14 21.26 4.78
C ASP A 174 9.46 20.71 3.39
N LYS A 175 9.51 21.57 2.35
CA LYS A 175 9.93 21.17 0.99
C LYS A 175 11.33 20.57 0.98
N ARG A 176 12.30 21.22 1.66
CA ARG A 176 13.67 20.70 1.77
C ARG A 176 13.72 19.41 2.57
N ALA A 177 12.98 19.32 3.66
CA ALA A 177 12.93 18.13 4.49
C ALA A 177 12.35 16.94 3.70
N CYS A 178 11.22 17.15 3.01
CA CYS A 178 10.63 16.22 2.06
C CYS A 178 11.61 15.77 0.98
N ALA A 179 12.37 16.70 0.40
CA ALA A 179 13.37 16.37 -0.61
C ALA A 179 14.51 15.48 -0.08
N ARG A 180 14.85 15.56 1.22
CA ARG A 180 15.90 14.70 1.81
C ARG A 180 15.45 13.25 1.93
N TRP A 181 14.22 13.00 2.38
CA TRP A 181 13.74 11.63 2.57
C TRP A 181 12.99 11.05 1.37
N ALA A 182 12.66 11.86 0.35
CA ALA A 182 12.02 11.40 -0.89
C ALA A 182 12.73 10.21 -1.57
N PRO A 183 14.07 10.15 -1.67
CA PRO A 183 14.76 8.99 -2.26
C PRO A 183 14.51 7.69 -1.50
N PHE A 184 14.21 7.75 -0.20
CA PHE A 184 13.86 6.54 0.55
C PHE A 184 12.44 6.06 0.21
N LEU A 185 11.54 6.95 -0.19
CA LEU A 185 10.15 6.61 -0.49
C LEU A 185 9.91 6.24 -1.97
N GLU A 186 10.87 6.54 -2.85
CA GLU A 186 10.83 6.19 -4.27
C GLU A 186 10.58 4.68 -4.45
N ASP A 187 9.67 4.27 -5.34
CA ASP A 187 9.36 2.86 -5.63
C ASP A 187 8.81 1.99 -4.47
N ILE A 188 8.58 2.54 -3.27
CA ILE A 188 7.91 1.81 -2.17
C ILE A 188 6.51 2.34 -1.88
N THR A 189 6.18 3.55 -2.36
CA THR A 189 4.84 4.09 -2.26
C THR A 189 3.93 3.48 -3.31
N TYR A 190 2.82 2.90 -2.85
CA TYR A 190 1.72 2.47 -3.68
C TYR A 190 0.65 3.57 -3.69
N THR A 191 0.38 4.13 -4.86
CA THR A 191 -0.75 5.06 -5.06
C THR A 191 -1.91 4.32 -5.69
N GLY A 192 -2.99 4.13 -4.92
CA GLY A 192 -4.20 3.45 -5.35
C GLY A 192 -5.21 4.44 -5.92
N PHE A 193 -5.77 4.13 -7.09
CA PHE A 193 -6.67 4.97 -7.89
C PHE A 193 -5.99 6.23 -8.44
N GLY A 194 -6.05 6.40 -9.77
CA GLY A 194 -5.67 7.67 -10.40
C GLY A 194 -6.42 8.82 -9.72
N GLY A 195 -5.72 9.91 -9.43
CA GLY A 195 -6.22 11.02 -8.59
C GLY A 195 -7.71 11.27 -8.79
N ARG A 196 -8.51 11.13 -7.72
CA ARG A 196 -9.92 11.54 -7.83
C ARG A 196 -10.01 13.04 -7.77
N LEU A 197 -10.93 13.52 -8.60
CA LEU A 197 -11.19 14.91 -8.85
C LEU A 197 -11.97 15.49 -7.67
N ILE A 198 -11.56 16.64 -7.13
CA ILE A 198 -12.55 17.50 -6.47
C ILE A 198 -13.28 18.19 -7.58
N ASP A 199 -14.56 17.87 -7.73
CA ASP A 199 -15.46 18.60 -8.61
C ASP A 199 -15.01 18.69 -10.10
N GLY A 200 -14.11 17.81 -10.54
CA GLY A 200 -13.59 17.79 -11.91
C GLY A 200 -12.09 18.05 -12.07
N ASP A 201 -11.38 18.45 -11.01
CA ASP A 201 -9.95 18.79 -11.09
C ASP A 201 -9.05 18.04 -10.08
N ALA A 202 -7.81 17.73 -10.49
CA ALA A 202 -7.00 16.64 -9.95
C ALA A 202 -6.21 16.96 -8.67
N TYR A 203 -6.34 16.06 -7.70
CA TYR A 203 -5.36 15.83 -6.62
C TYR A 203 -4.35 14.80 -7.07
N THR A 204 -3.07 14.97 -6.71
CA THR A 204 -2.04 14.03 -7.17
C THR A 204 -2.01 12.72 -6.41
N ASN A 205 -2.49 12.70 -5.16
CA ASN A 205 -2.56 11.50 -4.34
C ASN A 205 -4.00 11.36 -3.84
N TYR A 206 -4.71 10.29 -4.24
CA TYR A 206 -6.04 9.95 -3.71
C TYR A 206 -5.92 9.00 -2.52
N PHE A 207 -5.06 8.00 -2.69
CA PHE A 207 -4.67 7.06 -1.68
C PHE A 207 -3.21 6.72 -1.92
N THR A 208 -2.32 6.99 -0.96
CA THR A 208 -0.92 6.58 -1.05
C THR A 208 -0.54 5.86 0.23
N THR A 209 -0.02 4.64 0.11
CA THR A 209 0.43 3.82 1.25
C THR A 209 1.75 3.13 0.92
N ILE A 210 2.30 2.39 1.87
CA ILE A 210 3.45 1.51 1.66
C ILE A 210 3.01 0.10 2.06
N ARG A 211 3.29 -0.87 1.19
CA ARG A 211 2.91 -2.26 1.39
C ARG A 211 4.13 -3.13 1.64
N ASP A 212 3.92 -4.22 2.35
CA ASP A 212 4.87 -5.32 2.44
C ASP A 212 4.85 -6.19 1.17
N GLY A 213 5.67 -7.24 1.16
CA GLY A 213 5.75 -8.17 0.02
C GLY A 213 4.53 -9.06 -0.18
N TRP A 214 3.57 -9.07 0.75
CA TRP A 214 2.28 -9.76 0.65
C TRP A 214 1.12 -8.80 0.31
N GLU A 215 1.49 -7.58 -0.12
CA GLU A 215 0.59 -6.49 -0.49
C GLU A 215 -0.27 -5.97 0.68
N SER A 216 0.09 -6.31 1.91
CA SER A 216 -0.56 -5.79 3.11
C SER A 216 0.08 -4.46 3.54
N PRO A 217 -0.69 -3.48 4.04
CA PRO A 217 -0.12 -2.25 4.58
C PRO A 217 0.84 -2.55 5.74
N LEU A 218 1.92 -1.78 5.84
CA LEU A 218 2.74 -1.79 7.05
C LEU A 218 1.96 -1.16 8.21
N VAL A 219 2.25 -1.62 9.43
CA VAL A 219 1.68 -1.09 10.66
C VAL A 219 2.67 -0.14 11.30
N TYR A 220 2.21 1.08 11.61
CA TYR A 220 2.96 2.09 12.34
C TYR A 220 2.24 2.41 13.64
N VAL A 221 2.97 2.51 14.75
CA VAL A 221 2.45 2.99 16.03
C VAL A 221 3.49 3.87 16.71
N SER A 222 3.17 5.14 16.93
CA SER A 222 3.97 6.11 17.68
C SER A 222 3.12 6.68 18.83
N PRO A 223 3.30 6.20 20.07
CA PRO A 223 2.59 6.72 21.22
C PRO A 223 3.13 8.10 21.62
N PRO A 224 2.30 9.03 22.15
CA PRO A 224 2.78 10.26 22.77
C PRO A 224 3.84 9.94 23.84
N PRO A 225 4.94 10.71 23.94
CA PRO A 225 5.22 11.99 23.28
C PRO A 225 5.89 11.87 21.89
N HIS A 226 5.63 10.78 21.16
CA HIS A 226 6.13 10.52 19.81
C HIS A 226 7.66 10.46 19.69
N GLN A 227 8.30 10.00 20.75
CA GLN A 227 9.77 9.84 20.83
C GLN A 227 10.24 8.44 20.43
N THR A 228 9.30 7.52 20.23
CA THR A 228 9.54 6.15 19.77
C THR A 228 8.43 5.75 18.82
N TYR A 229 8.72 4.81 17.92
CA TYR A 229 7.71 4.19 17.09
C TYR A 229 7.94 2.69 16.97
N LEU A 230 6.86 1.97 16.68
CA LEU A 230 6.82 0.58 16.27
C LEU A 230 6.46 0.57 14.78
N LEU A 231 7.23 -0.17 13.97
CA LEU A 231 6.98 -0.34 12.54
C LEU A 231 7.19 -1.80 12.15
N PHE A 232 6.18 -2.43 11.58
CA PHE A 232 6.25 -3.84 11.21
C PHE A 232 5.30 -4.23 10.07
N SER A 233 5.57 -5.37 9.46
CA SER A 233 4.64 -6.11 8.60
C SER A 233 4.00 -7.23 9.40
N LYS A 234 2.72 -7.49 9.12
CA LYS A 234 1.93 -8.61 9.67
C LYS A 234 2.30 -9.97 9.06
N GLY A 235 3.31 -10.00 8.19
CA GLY A 235 3.83 -11.23 7.63
C GLY A 235 2.86 -11.99 6.72
N PRO A 236 3.17 -13.27 6.44
CA PRO A 236 2.37 -14.13 5.58
C PRO A 236 0.93 -14.38 6.04
N ASP A 237 0.69 -14.46 7.35
CA ASP A 237 -0.64 -14.74 7.90
C ASP A 237 -1.53 -13.50 8.03
N LYS A 238 -0.91 -12.31 7.91
CA LYS A 238 -1.55 -10.99 7.97
C LYS A 238 -2.21 -10.68 9.32
N ALA A 239 -1.87 -11.42 10.36
CA ALA A 239 -2.39 -11.25 11.69
C ALA A 239 -1.53 -10.27 12.50
N CYS A 240 -2.15 -9.60 13.47
CA CYS A 240 -1.44 -8.97 14.57
C CYS A 240 -2.35 -8.84 15.79
N ASP A 241 -1.73 -8.77 16.96
CA ASP A 241 -2.39 -8.42 18.22
C ASP A 241 -2.30 -6.89 18.39
N LEU A 242 -3.39 -6.17 18.14
CA LEU A 242 -3.43 -4.70 18.25
C LEU A 242 -3.35 -4.21 19.71
N ASP A 243 -3.68 -5.05 20.69
CA ASP A 243 -3.59 -4.69 22.10
C ASP A 243 -2.15 -4.82 22.64
N ALA A 244 -1.35 -5.70 22.01
CA ALA A 244 0.06 -5.91 22.34
C ALA A 244 0.92 -6.08 21.07
N PRO A 245 1.01 -5.05 20.21
CA PRO A 245 1.61 -5.18 18.88
C PRO A 245 3.13 -5.35 18.91
N ASP A 246 3.78 -5.05 20.03
CA ASP A 246 5.20 -5.25 20.27
C ASP A 246 5.55 -6.65 20.82
N ASN A 247 4.55 -7.37 21.33
CA ASN A 247 4.77 -8.66 21.96
C ASN A 247 4.92 -9.76 20.91
N ARG A 248 6.17 -9.97 20.46
CA ARG A 248 6.55 -10.95 19.44
C ARG A 248 6.31 -12.42 19.83
N SER A 249 5.95 -12.69 21.09
CA SER A 249 5.59 -14.04 21.56
C SER A 249 4.11 -14.37 21.39
N ARG A 250 3.26 -13.37 21.12
CA ARG A 250 1.83 -13.58 20.86
C ARG A 250 1.66 -14.46 19.61
N PRO A 251 0.72 -15.42 19.62
CA PRO A 251 0.48 -16.26 18.45
C PRO A 251 0.23 -15.46 17.16
N ALA A 252 -0.53 -14.37 17.25
CA ALA A 252 -0.86 -13.50 16.12
C ALA A 252 0.29 -12.58 15.66
N ASN A 253 1.41 -12.53 16.40
CA ASN A 253 2.56 -11.69 16.06
C ASN A 253 3.79 -12.52 15.65
N LYS A 254 3.64 -13.84 15.53
CA LYS A 254 4.75 -14.79 15.52
C LYS A 254 5.58 -14.73 14.24
N ASP A 255 4.93 -14.45 13.12
CA ASP A 255 5.53 -14.31 11.78
C ASP A 255 5.59 -12.84 11.32
N ASN A 256 5.25 -11.89 12.20
CA ASN A 256 5.41 -10.46 11.94
C ASN A 256 6.89 -10.10 11.76
N ILE A 257 7.17 -9.26 10.79
CA ILE A 257 8.51 -8.77 10.48
C ILE A 257 8.62 -7.33 10.96
N TYR A 258 9.43 -7.13 12.00
CA TYR A 258 9.62 -5.83 12.61
C TYR A 258 10.76 -5.09 11.93
N GLY A 259 10.51 -3.86 11.51
CA GLY A 259 11.53 -2.92 11.02
C GLY A 259 12.27 -2.20 12.15
N ASP A 260 11.80 -2.35 13.39
CA ASP A 260 12.46 -1.88 14.59
C ASP A 260 13.37 -2.95 15.23
N VAL A 261 14.33 -2.48 16.02
CA VAL A 261 15.10 -3.33 16.94
C VAL A 261 14.42 -3.44 18.32
N GLY A 262 13.11 -3.19 18.40
CA GLY A 262 12.31 -3.06 19.62
C GLY A 262 12.23 -1.63 20.14
N PHE A 263 11.23 -1.35 21.01
CA PHE A 263 11.12 -0.07 21.72
C PHE A 263 12.47 0.32 22.30
N VAL A 264 12.93 1.54 22.02
CA VAL A 264 13.89 2.19 22.91
C VAL A 264 13.13 2.42 24.22
N LYS A 265 13.14 1.44 25.11
CA LYS A 265 12.78 1.66 26.51
C LYS A 265 13.77 2.70 27.03
N GLN A 266 13.24 3.84 27.49
CA GLN A 266 13.97 4.69 28.41
C GLN A 266 14.30 3.89 29.68
#